data_AF-A0A930Z323-F1
#
_entry.id   AF-A0A930Z323-F1
#
_cell.length_a   1.000
_cell.length_b   1.000
_cell.length_c   1.000
_cell.angle_alpha   90.00
_cell.angle_beta   90.00
_cell.angle_gamma   90.00
#
_symmetry.space_group_name_H-M   'P 1'
#
loop_
_entity.id
_entity.type
_entity.pdbx_description
1 polymer ?
#
loop_
_entity_poly.entity_id
_entity_poly.type
_entity_poly.pdbx_seq_one_letter_code
_entity_poly.pdbx_strand_id
1 'polypeptide(L)'
;MIHIESPVQQRYTLGDFFDLWGQPLATDQVGPALGTLTVYVDARPFTGSPRDIALGSHEDIQIDVGTPVVPPKRVDWSATSL
;
A
#
# COMPACT_ATOMS: atom_id res chain seq x y z
N MET A 1 11.90 0.58 -2.56
CA MET A 1 10.95 0.90 -3.65
C MET A 1 10.72 -0.39 -4.41
N ILE A 2 9.45 -0.79 -4.58
CA ILE A 2 9.09 -2.03 -5.27
C ILE A 2 8.60 -1.66 -6.65
N HIS A 3 9.25 -2.21 -7.67
CA HIS A 3 8.87 -2.13 -9.08
C HIS A 3 8.39 -3.52 -9.50
N ILE A 4 7.16 -3.61 -10.03
CA ILE A 4 6.58 -4.87 -10.53
C ILE A 4 6.56 -4.80 -12.05
N GLU A 5 7.46 -5.54 -12.71
CA GLU A 5 7.38 -5.78 -14.15
C GLU A 5 6.78 -7.15 -14.39
N SER A 6 5.50 -7.19 -14.74
CA SER A 6 4.85 -8.41 -15.21
C SER A 6 4.58 -8.31 -16.71
N PRO A 7 5.03 -9.28 -17.54
CA PRO A 7 4.66 -9.37 -18.94
C PRO A 7 3.20 -9.79 -19.15
N VAL A 8 2.48 -10.09 -18.06
CA VAL A 8 1.06 -10.42 -18.04
C VAL A 8 0.30 -9.22 -17.49
N GLN A 9 -0.76 -8.78 -18.17
CA GLN A 9 -1.77 -7.87 -17.59
C GLN A 9 -2.55 -8.61 -16.50
N GLN A 10 -1.89 -8.87 -15.38
CA GLN A 10 -2.49 -9.41 -14.18
C GLN A 10 -2.64 -8.26 -13.19
N ARG A 11 -3.84 -8.11 -12.63
CA ARG A 11 -4.10 -7.09 -11.61
C ARG A 11 -3.55 -7.63 -10.30
N TYR A 12 -2.34 -7.21 -9.93
CA TYR A 12 -1.77 -7.51 -8.61
C TYR A 12 -2.38 -6.60 -7.56
N THR A 13 -2.49 -7.12 -6.36
CA THR A 13 -2.96 -6.38 -5.19
C THR A 13 -1.86 -6.21 -4.17
N LEU A 14 -2.06 -5.28 -3.24
CA LEU A 14 -1.19 -5.14 -2.08
C LEU A 14 -1.22 -6.40 -1.21
N GLY A 15 -2.34 -7.13 -1.18
CA GLY A 15 -2.42 -8.45 -0.55
C GLY A 15 -1.45 -9.44 -1.17
N ASP A 16 -1.44 -9.57 -2.50
CA ASP A 16 -0.51 -10.45 -3.22
C ASP A 16 0.95 -10.10 -2.95
N PHE A 17 1.24 -8.78 -2.86
CA PHE A 17 2.54 -8.29 -2.45
C PHE A 17 2.88 -8.81 -1.05
N PHE A 18 2.07 -8.55 -0.03
CA PHE A 18 2.35 -9.00 1.34
C PHE A 18 2.50 -10.53 1.47
N ASP A 19 1.71 -11.28 0.71
CA ASP A 19 1.77 -12.74 0.66
C ASP A 19 3.14 -13.24 0.13
N LEU A 20 3.74 -12.53 -0.84
CA LEU A 20 5.08 -12.87 -1.37
C LEU A 20 6.18 -12.80 -0.30
N TRP A 21 6.10 -11.85 0.63
CA TRP A 21 7.03 -11.73 1.76
C TRP A 21 6.58 -12.51 3.01
N GLY A 22 5.45 -13.22 2.95
CA GLY A 22 4.87 -13.94 4.08
C GLY A 22 4.51 -13.04 5.26
N GLN A 23 4.15 -11.79 4.99
CA GLN A 23 3.74 -10.83 6.02
C GLN A 23 2.21 -10.71 6.03
N PRO A 24 1.56 -10.69 7.21
CA PRO A 24 0.12 -10.46 7.29
C PRO A 24 -0.21 -9.01 6.89
N LEU A 25 -1.37 -8.86 6.24
CA LEU A 25 -1.99 -7.57 5.97
C LEU A 25 -3.49 -7.72 6.21
N ALA A 26 -4.05 -6.94 7.14
CA ALA A 26 -5.46 -6.92 7.50
C ALA A 26 -5.89 -5.47 7.83
N THR A 27 -7.14 -5.23 8.21
CA THR A 27 -7.63 -3.89 8.58
C THR A 27 -7.05 -3.32 9.88
N ASP A 28 -6.37 -4.15 10.66
CA ASP A 28 -5.78 -3.84 11.96
C ASP A 28 -4.34 -4.37 12.12
N GLN A 29 -3.71 -4.82 11.03
CA GLN A 29 -2.38 -5.41 11.04
C GLN A 29 -1.60 -5.13 9.75
N VAL A 30 -0.33 -4.75 9.91
CA VAL A 30 0.65 -4.64 8.81
C VAL A 30 1.95 -5.30 9.26
N GLY A 31 2.24 -6.49 8.74
CA GLY A 31 3.36 -7.30 9.20
C GLY A 31 3.28 -7.56 10.71
N PRO A 32 4.36 -7.33 11.48
CA PRO A 32 4.33 -7.50 12.94
C PRO A 32 3.60 -6.36 13.68
N ALA A 33 3.22 -5.26 13.01
CA ALA A 33 2.58 -4.12 13.64
C ALA A 33 1.06 -4.33 13.74
N LEU A 34 0.52 -4.10 14.95
CA LEU A 34 -0.91 -4.22 15.26
C LEU A 34 -1.48 -2.86 15.66
N GLY A 35 -2.72 -2.59 15.24
CA GLY A 35 -3.46 -1.39 15.61
C GLY A 35 -4.39 -0.95 14.49
N THR A 36 -5.32 -0.04 14.81
CA THR A 36 -6.23 0.55 13.83
C THR A 36 -5.46 1.14 12.66
N LEU A 37 -5.80 0.75 11.43
CA LEU A 37 -5.16 1.29 10.25
C LEU A 37 -5.88 2.53 9.73
N THR A 38 -5.11 3.51 9.29
CA THR A 38 -5.57 4.55 8.38
C THR A 38 -4.82 4.41 7.06
N VAL A 39 -5.56 4.28 5.96
CA VAL A 39 -4.97 4.03 4.64
C VAL A 39 -5.33 5.17 3.69
N TYR A 40 -4.34 5.58 2.91
CA TYR A 40 -4.52 6.51 1.80
C TYR A 40 -3.97 5.92 0.51
N VAL A 41 -4.71 6.15 -0.57
CA VAL A 41 -4.29 5.89 -1.95
C VAL A 41 -4.32 7.22 -2.69
N ASP A 42 -3.17 7.69 -3.19
CA ASP A 42 -3.01 9.01 -3.82
C ASP A 42 -3.51 10.17 -2.94
N ALA A 43 -3.20 10.09 -1.64
CA ALA A 43 -3.67 10.99 -0.58
C ALA A 43 -5.19 11.04 -0.37
N ARG A 44 -5.95 10.08 -0.91
CA ARG A 44 -7.39 9.93 -0.66
C ARG A 44 -7.62 8.81 0.35
N PRO A 45 -8.49 9.00 1.35
CA PRO A 45 -8.81 7.95 2.31
C PRO A 45 -9.34 6.70 1.61
N PHE A 46 -8.85 5.55 2.03
CA PHE A 46 -9.32 4.24 1.58
C PHE A 46 -9.97 3.50 2.75
N THR A 47 -11.20 3.02 2.54
CA THR A 47 -12.03 2.41 3.60
C THR A 47 -12.26 0.92 3.43
N GLY A 48 -11.73 0.31 2.36
CA GLY A 48 -11.82 -1.13 2.12
C GLY A 48 -10.75 -1.92 2.86
N SER A 49 -10.72 -3.23 2.60
CA SER A 49 -9.60 -4.07 3.03
C SER A 49 -8.31 -3.60 2.33
N PRO A 50 -7.22 -3.31 3.07
CA PRO A 50 -5.95 -2.91 2.45
C PRO A 50 -5.40 -3.97 1.48
N ARG A 51 -5.81 -5.23 1.65
CA ARG A 51 -5.44 -6.32 0.74
C ARG A 51 -6.04 -6.15 -0.66
N ASP A 52 -7.16 -5.45 -0.81
CA ASP A 52 -7.89 -5.30 -2.08
C ASP A 52 -7.35 -4.14 -2.93
N ILE A 53 -6.38 -3.37 -2.41
CA ILE A 53 -5.77 -2.25 -3.13
C ILE A 53 -5.01 -2.82 -4.33
N ALA A 54 -5.47 -2.50 -5.54
CA ALA A 54 -4.75 -2.85 -6.75
C ALA A 54 -3.44 -2.06 -6.81
N LEU A 55 -2.35 -2.68 -7.27
CA LEU A 55 -1.08 -2.00 -7.48
C LEU A 55 -1.03 -1.44 -8.91
N GLY A 56 -1.24 -0.13 -9.03
CA GLY A 56 -1.08 0.63 -10.26
C GLY A 56 0.34 1.16 -10.47
N SER A 57 0.57 1.72 -11.66
CA SER A 57 1.81 2.46 -11.95
C SER A 57 1.81 3.78 -11.16
N HIS A 58 2.89 4.03 -10.43
CA HIS A 58 3.11 5.27 -9.67
C HIS A 58 1.99 5.62 -8.67
N GLU A 59 1.44 4.60 -8.02
CA GLU A 59 0.40 4.77 -7.00
C GLU A 59 1.01 5.01 -5.61
N ASP A 60 0.55 6.04 -4.92
CA ASP A 60 1.02 6.38 -3.57
C ASP A 60 0.13 5.71 -2.52
N ILE A 61 0.64 4.64 -1.92
CA ILE A 61 -0.06 3.92 -0.84
C ILE A 61 0.61 4.23 0.51
N GLN A 62 -0.10 4.94 1.38
CA GLN A 62 0.31 5.20 2.76
C GLN A 62 -0.56 4.39 3.72
N ILE A 63 0.09 3.69 4.65
CA ILE A 63 -0.58 2.95 5.73
C ILE A 63 -0.01 3.41 7.06
N ASP A 64 -0.84 4.03 7.87
CA ASP A 64 -0.52 4.44 9.23
C ASP A 64 -1.14 3.45 10.22
N VAL A 65 -0.35 2.98 11.19
CA VAL A 65 -0.79 2.05 12.24
C VAL A 65 -0.95 2.83 13.56
N GLY A 66 -2.15 2.81 14.14
CA GLY A 66 -2.44 3.42 15.43
C GLY A 66 -2.52 4.96 15.38
N THR A 67 -1.99 5.62 16.41
CA THR A 67 -2.06 7.09 16.57
C THR A 67 -0.69 7.67 16.95
N PRO A 68 -0.37 8.92 16.55
CA PRO A 68 -1.21 9.82 15.76
C PRO A 68 -1.19 9.47 14.26
N VAL A 69 -2.31 9.69 13.59
CA VAL A 69 -2.37 9.64 12.12
C VAL A 69 -1.70 10.90 11.58
N VAL A 70 -0.76 10.73 10.66
CA VAL A 70 -0.10 11.86 9.98
C VAL A 70 -0.84 12.21 8.69
N PRO A 71 -0.78 13.47 8.22
CA PRO A 71 -1.34 13.83 6.92
C PRO A 71 -0.74 12.97 5.79
N PRO A 72 -1.53 12.64 4.75
CA PRO A 72 -1.04 11.84 3.64
C PRO A 72 0.11 12.56 2.93
N LYS A 73 1.16 11.79 2.64
CA LYS A 73 2.33 12.24 1.88
C LYS A 73 2.22 11.76 0.43
N ARG A 74 2.88 12.48 -0.47
CA ARG A 74 2.98 12.16 -1.88
C ARG A 74 4.42 11.80 -2.22
N VAL A 75 4.62 10.81 -3.08
CA VAL A 75 5.93 10.50 -3.65
C VAL A 75 6.11 11.36 -4.89
N ASP A 76 7.24 12.04 -5.00
CA ASP A 76 7.63 12.69 -6.25
C ASP A 76 8.22 11.64 -7.19
N TRP A 77 7.35 11.03 -7.98
CA TRP A 77 7.74 10.02 -8.96
C TRP A 77 8.65 10.57 -10.07
N SER A 78 8.62 11.88 -10.35
CA SER A 78 9.47 12.49 -11.38
C SER A 78 10.94 12.62 -10.96
N ALA A 79 11.19 12.61 -9.64
CA ALA A 79 12.53 12.61 -9.08
C ALA A 79 13.17 11.21 -9.02
N THR A 80 12.37 10.16 -9.18
CA THR A 80 12.82 8.78 -9.39
C THR A 80 12.88 8.52 -10.89
N SER A 81 14.07 8.31 -11.48
CA SER A 81 14.24 8.05 -12.93
C SER A 81 13.63 6.72 -13.38
N LEU A 82 12.30 6.61 -13.36
CA LEU A 82 11.49 5.44 -13.65
C LEU A 82 10.38 5.76 -14.65
#